data_AF-A0AAD6YND5-F1
#
_entry.id   AF-A0AAD6YND5-F1
#
_cell.length_a   1.000
_cell.length_b   1.000
_cell.length_c   1.000
_cell.angle_alpha   90.00
_cell.angle_beta   90.00
_cell.angle_gamma   90.00
#
_symmetry.space_group_name_H-M   'P 1'
#
loop_
_entity.id
_entity.type
_entity.pdbx_description
1 polymer ?
#
loop_
_entity_poly.entity_id
_entity_poly.type
_entity_poly.pdbx_seq_one_letter_code
_entity_poly.pdbx_strand_id
1 'polypeptide(L)'
;MFRVVASRALRLGRLYSTQAEHAVISTFDLFSIGVGPSSSHTVGPMRAGKIFCADLKGLNLLEKVRTVKITLYGSLAATGKG
;
A
#
# COMPACT_ATOMS: atom_id res chain seq x y z
N MET A 1 10.22 -1.75 0.29
CA MET A 1 9.13 -1.45 1.26
C MET A 1 8.59 -0.06 0.95
N PHE A 2 7.27 0.12 0.90
CA PHE A 2 6.62 1.39 0.56
C PHE A 2 5.89 1.89 1.82
N ARG A 3 6.12 3.14 2.22
CA ARG A 3 5.45 3.72 3.40
C ARG A 3 4.73 5.02 3.02
N VAL A 4 3.46 5.10 3.38
CA VAL A 4 2.63 6.32 3.27
C VAL A 4 2.26 6.79 4.67
N VAL A 5 2.47 8.07 4.95
CA VAL A 5 2.08 8.69 6.22
C VAL A 5 1.31 9.98 5.92
N ALA A 6 0.13 10.12 6.51
CA ALA A 6 -0.60 11.39 6.55
C ALA A 6 -0.23 12.14 7.84
N SER A 7 0.23 13.38 7.73
CA SER A 7 0.53 14.19 8.92
C SER A 7 -0.74 14.78 9.50
N ARG A 8 -0.97 14.49 10.80
CA ARG A 8 -2.09 14.91 11.68
C ARG A 8 -3.34 14.00 11.69
N ALA A 9 -3.15 12.70 11.98
CA ALA A 9 -4.18 11.85 12.58
C ALA A 9 -3.56 10.64 13.34
N LEU A 10 -3.87 10.59 14.64
CA LEU A 10 -3.87 9.47 15.61
C LEU A 10 -2.82 8.33 15.55
N ARG A 11 -2.16 8.10 16.70
CA ARG A 11 -1.48 6.84 17.06
C ARG A 11 -2.50 5.70 17.04
N LEU A 12 -2.37 4.78 16.09
CA LEU A 12 -3.05 3.50 16.09
C LEU A 12 -2.05 2.42 16.52
N GLY A 13 -2.16 1.99 17.77
CA GLY A 13 -1.58 0.73 18.21
C GLY A 13 -2.43 -0.42 17.68
N ARG A 14 -1.83 -1.40 17.03
CA ARG A 14 -2.51 -2.65 16.65
C ARG A 14 -1.58 -3.83 16.90
N LEU A 15 -2.04 -4.72 17.77
CA LEU A 15 -1.47 -6.05 18.02
C LEU A 15 -1.80 -6.92 16.79
N TYR A 16 -0.80 -7.59 16.23
CA TYR A 16 -0.99 -8.58 15.17
C TYR A 16 -0.89 -9.97 15.81
N SER A 17 -2.02 -10.69 15.88
CA SER A 17 -2.03 -12.14 16.12
C SER A 17 -1.84 -12.85 14.78
N THR A 18 -0.75 -13.59 14.62
CA THR A 18 -0.48 -14.37 13.40
C THR A 18 -1.17 -15.73 13.49
N GLN A 19 -2.39 -15.85 12.96
CA GLN A 19 -2.92 -17.16 12.58
C GLN A 19 -2.38 -17.49 11.17
N ALA A 20 -1.80 -18.68 11.03
CA ALA A 20 -1.26 -19.16 9.77
C ALA A 20 -2.41 -19.66 8.89
N GLU A 21 -2.87 -18.80 7.99
CA GLU A 21 -3.81 -19.14 6.92
C GLU A 21 -3.11 -20.02 5.86
N HIS A 22 -3.78 -21.08 5.41
CA HIS A 22 -3.36 -21.86 4.23
C HIS A 22 -3.38 -20.94 2.99
N ALA A 23 -2.23 -20.75 2.35
CA ALA A 23 -2.13 -19.90 1.16
C ALA A 23 -2.69 -20.62 -0.07
N VAL A 24 -3.96 -20.36 -0.40
CA VAL A 24 -4.57 -20.77 -1.66
C VAL A 24 -4.24 -19.73 -2.73
N ILE A 25 -3.69 -20.16 -3.87
CA ILE A 25 -3.35 -19.29 -5.01
C ILE A 25 -4.31 -19.59 -6.15
N SER A 26 -4.97 -18.55 -6.68
CA SER A 26 -5.86 -18.62 -7.84
C SER A 26 -5.09 -18.34 -9.14
N THR A 27 -5.59 -18.84 -10.28
CA THR A 27 -5.09 -18.45 -11.60
C THR A 27 -5.22 -16.94 -11.85
N PHE A 28 -6.20 -16.27 -11.24
CA PHE A 28 -6.33 -14.81 -11.31
C PHE A 28 -5.23 -14.06 -10.54
N ASP A 29 -4.59 -14.70 -9.56
CA ASP A 29 -3.46 -14.10 -8.84
C ASP A 29 -2.19 -14.12 -9.71
N LEU A 30 -2.09 -15.09 -10.62
CA LEU A 30 -1.00 -15.21 -11.59
C LEU A 30 -1.22 -14.30 -12.80
N PHE A 31 -2.46 -14.22 -13.30
CA PHE A 31 -2.81 -13.47 -14.51
C PHE A 31 -3.76 -12.31 -14.18
N SER A 32 -3.20 -11.25 -13.61
CA SER A 32 -3.95 -10.04 -13.29
C SER A 32 -3.79 -8.95 -14.36
N ILE A 33 -4.89 -8.29 -14.72
CA ILE A 33 -4.86 -7.08 -15.56
C ILE A 33 -4.23 -5.93 -14.75
N GLY A 34 -3.21 -5.29 -15.30
CA GLY A 34 -2.46 -4.22 -14.64
C GLY A 34 -2.01 -3.14 -15.62
N VAL A 35 -1.39 -2.09 -15.08
CA VAL A 35 -0.86 -0.96 -15.85
C VAL A 35 0.65 -0.89 -15.64
N GLY A 36 1.40 -0.65 -16.71
CA GLY A 36 2.86 -0.42 -16.69
C GLY A 36 3.73 -1.65 -17.02
N PRO A 37 5.05 -1.46 -17.22
CA PRO A 37 5.97 -2.54 -17.58
C PRO A 37 6.30 -3.47 -16.40
N SER A 38 6.01 -3.08 -15.15
CA SER A 38 6.38 -3.84 -13.95
C SER A 38 5.26 -3.88 -12.91
N SER A 39 4.79 -5.07 -12.58
CA SER A 39 3.79 -5.29 -11.53
C SER A 39 4.30 -4.87 -10.14
N SER A 40 5.58 -5.09 -9.83
CA SER A 40 6.17 -4.79 -8.51
C SER A 40 6.45 -3.31 -8.30
N HIS A 41 6.70 -2.55 -9.36
CA HIS A 41 7.04 -1.12 -9.28
C HIS A 41 5.88 -0.20 -9.70
N THR A 42 4.85 -0.73 -10.36
CA THR A 42 3.67 0.05 -10.76
C THR A 42 2.42 -0.42 -10.00
N VAL A 43 1.99 -1.66 -10.22
CA VAL A 43 0.72 -2.18 -9.65
C VAL A 43 0.80 -2.33 -8.12
N GLY A 44 1.94 -2.80 -7.59
CA GLY A 44 2.18 -2.93 -6.15
C GLY A 44 2.02 -1.60 -5.40
N PRO A 45 2.79 -0.54 -5.75
CA PRO A 45 2.64 0.78 -5.16
C PRO A 45 1.23 1.38 -5.34
N MET A 46 0.60 1.17 -6.50
CA MET A 46 -0.78 1.64 -6.74
C MET A 46 -1.80 0.95 -5.80
N ARG A 47 -1.70 -0.38 -5.63
CA ARG A 47 -2.53 -1.13 -4.68
C ARG A 47 -2.31 -0.64 -3.24
N ALA A 48 -1.06 -0.41 -2.84
CA ALA A 48 -0.74 0.12 -1.52
C ALA A 48 -1.34 1.53 -1.29
N GLY A 49 -1.29 2.40 -2.30
CA GLY A 49 -1.94 3.72 -2.25
C GLY A 49 -3.48 3.61 -2.13
N LYS A 50 -4.11 2.69 -2.87
CA LYS A 50 -5.54 2.43 -2.77
C LYS A 50 -5.95 1.98 -1.37
N ILE A 51 -5.22 1.03 -0.78
CA ILE A 51 -5.47 0.54 0.58
C ILE A 51 -5.35 1.69 1.59
N PHE A 52 -4.28 2.48 1.51
CA PHE A 52 -4.10 3.64 2.39
C PHE A 52 -5.26 4.64 2.33
N CYS A 53 -5.73 4.97 1.12
CA CYS A 53 -6.88 5.86 0.96
C CYS A 53 -8.20 5.24 1.49
N ALA A 54 -8.39 3.93 1.30
CA ALA A 54 -9.56 3.22 1.83
C ALA A 54 -9.56 3.23 3.37
N ASP A 55 -8.40 3.00 3.99
CA ASP A 55 -8.23 3.05 5.45
C ASP A 55 -8.56 4.45 6.00
N LEU A 56 -8.05 5.51 5.37
CA LEU A 56 -8.35 6.88 5.76
C LEU A 56 -9.85 7.23 5.63
N LYS A 57 -10.54 6.71 4.61
CA LYS A 57 -11.99 6.86 4.47
C LYS A 57 -12.72 6.12 5.58
N GLY A 58 -12.37 4.85 5.85
CA GLY A 58 -12.98 4.05 6.92
C GLY A 58 -12.80 4.66 8.31
N LEU A 59 -11.71 5.41 8.52
CA LEU A 59 -11.43 6.13 9.76
C LEU A 59 -12.02 7.55 9.81
N ASN A 60 -12.74 8.03 8.78
CA ASN A 60 -13.21 9.41 8.65
C ASN A 60 -12.08 10.46 8.80
N LEU A 61 -10.88 10.11 8.32
CA LEU A 61 -9.69 10.96 8.38
C LEU A 61 -9.34 11.58 7.04
N LEU A 62 -9.89 11.06 5.93
CA LEU A 62 -9.49 11.49 4.58
C LEU A 62 -9.58 13.02 4.40
N GLU A 63 -10.71 13.63 4.79
CA GLU A 63 -10.93 15.08 4.69
C GLU A 63 -10.01 15.91 5.60
N LYS A 64 -9.37 15.28 6.59
CA LYS A 64 -8.43 15.93 7.52
C LYS A 64 -6.98 15.84 7.04
N VAL A 65 -6.70 15.07 5.98
CA VAL A 65 -5.35 14.91 5.45
C VAL A 65 -4.95 16.14 4.65
N ARG A 66 -4.01 16.90 5.19
CA ARG A 66 -3.44 18.08 4.49
C ARG A 66 -2.21 17.74 3.65
N THR A 67 -1.46 16.70 4.04
CA THR A 67 -0.19 16.36 3.41
C THR A 67 0.04 14.86 3.48
N VAL A 68 0.52 14.31 2.37
CA VAL A 68 0.91 12.91 2.24
C VAL A 68 2.41 12.87 2.06
N LYS A 69 3.09 12.08 2.89
CA LYS A 69 4.51 11.77 2.73
C LYS A 69 4.64 10.32 2.26
N ILE A 70 5.31 10.14 1.13
CA ILE A 70 5.64 8.83 0.58
C ILE A 70 7.14 8.62 0.77
N THR A 71 7.54 7.44 1.24
CA THR A 71 8.95 7.06 1.31
C THR A 71 9.11 5.68 0.69
N LEU A 72 9.95 5.63 -0.35
CA LEU A 72 10.32 4.40 -1.06
C LEU A 72 11.59 3.84 -0.42
N TYR A 73 11.66 2.51 -0.28
CA TYR A 73 12.83 1.81 0.26
C TYR A 73 13.21 0.62 -0.61
N GLY A 74 14.52 0.31 -0.63
CA GLY A 74 15.08 -0.87 -1.30
C GLY A 74 15.07 -0.76 -2.82
N SER A 75 14.86 -1.88 -3.51
CA SER A 75 14.83 -1.95 -4.98
C SER A 75 13.84 -0.95 -5.60
N LEU A 76 12.68 -0.76 -4.97
CA LEU A 76 11.67 0.21 -5.41
C LEU A 76 12.17 1.66 -5.41
N ALA A 77 13.05 2.02 -4.47
CA ALA A 77 13.66 3.35 -4.42
C ALA A 77 14.76 3.51 -5.46
N ALA A 78 15.49 2.43 -5.76
CA ALA A 78 16.60 2.43 -6.71
C ALA A 78 16.14 2.61 -8.16
N THR A 79 14.94 2.15 -8.51
CA THR A 79 14.43 2.11 -9.89
C THR A 79 13.24 3.03 -10.14
N GLY A 80 12.71 3.71 -9.11
CA GLY A 80 11.46 4.48 -9.19
C GLY A 80 11.54 5.83 -9.91
N LYS A 81 12.69 6.21 -10.50
CA LYS A 81 12.83 7.42 -11.33
C LYS A 81 12.59 7.19 -12.83
N GLY A 82 12.35 5.93 -13.25
CA GLY A 82 12.11 5.54 -14.64
C GLY A 82 10.69 5.83 -15.12
#